data_AF-A0A7Y1Z226-F1
#
_entry.id   AF-A0A7Y1Z226-F1
#
_cell.length_a   1.000
_cell.length_b   1.000
_cell.length_c   1.000
_cell.angle_alpha   90.00
_cell.angle_beta   90.00
_cell.angle_gamma   90.00
#
_symmetry.space_group_name_H-M   'P 1'
#
loop_
_entity.id
_entity.type
_entity.pdbx_description
1 polymer ?
#
loop_
_entity_poly.entity_id
_entity_poly.type
_entity_poly.pdbx_seq_one_letter_code
_entity_poly.pdbx_strand_id
1 'polypeptide(L)'
;YGEERSARRVAAAIVDARADKRIETTDGLAAIVESVIPRHSGRHPATKVFQGLRIAVNDELGELEAGLKMAVNCLKPGGRLAVISFHSLEDRLVKRFMRDHSAHELDRPEWPAPRPNPNWHFERKLPKSVAPGAAETKANPRSRSARLRVAVRRDKSNAHD
;
A
#
# COMPACT_ATOMS: atom_id res chain seq x y z
N TYR A 1 8.48 -2.44 6.77
CA TYR A 1 7.11 -2.66 6.25
C TYR A 1 6.01 -2.55 7.30
N GLY A 2 6.16 -3.00 8.54
CA GLY A 2 5.07 -2.96 9.53
C GLY A 2 4.70 -1.59 10.14
N GLU A 3 5.45 -0.52 9.85
CA GLU A 3 5.34 0.79 10.53
C GLU A 3 5.35 0.66 12.08
N GLU A 4 6.18 -0.25 12.61
CA GLU A 4 6.40 -0.48 14.05
C GLU A 4 7.49 0.45 14.60
N ARG A 5 7.19 1.17 15.68
CA ARG A 5 8.11 2.14 16.31
C ARG A 5 9.23 1.44 17.06
N SER A 6 8.94 0.30 17.68
CA SER A 6 9.90 -0.51 18.43
C SER A 6 10.66 -1.51 17.54
N ALA A 7 10.69 -1.32 16.22
CA ALA A 7 11.21 -2.29 15.26
C ALA A 7 12.64 -2.76 15.58
N ARG A 8 13.54 -1.86 16.01
CA ARG A 8 14.92 -2.23 16.37
C ARG A 8 14.97 -3.13 17.60
N ARG A 9 14.18 -2.82 18.64
CA ARG A 9 14.10 -3.63 19.87
C ARG A 9 13.50 -5.01 19.59
N VAL A 10 12.46 -5.07 18.77
CA VAL A 10 11.85 -6.33 18.33
C VAL A 10 12.84 -7.16 17.53
N ALA A 11 13.56 -6.55 16.58
CA ALA A 11 14.56 -7.26 15.79
C ALA A 11 15.69 -7.83 16.65
N ALA A 12 16.19 -7.06 17.63
CA ALA A 12 17.18 -7.54 18.60
C ALA A 12 16.65 -8.75 19.38
N ALA A 13 15.46 -8.66 19.97
CA ALA A 13 14.88 -9.77 20.72
C ALA A 13 14.64 -11.03 19.86
N ILE A 14 14.29 -10.87 18.58
CA ILE A 14 14.17 -11.99 17.65
C ILE A 14 15.53 -12.63 17.36
N VAL A 15 16.58 -11.83 17.20
CA VAL A 15 17.95 -12.34 16.99
C VAL A 15 18.44 -13.07 18.23
N ASP A 16 18.25 -12.49 19.41
CA ASP A 16 18.65 -13.10 20.69
C ASP A 16 17.93 -14.43 20.91
N ALA A 17 16.61 -14.47 20.74
CA ALA A 17 15.84 -15.71 20.87
C ALA A 17 16.27 -16.80 19.86
N ARG A 18 16.72 -16.40 18.66
CA ARG A 18 17.23 -17.33 17.64
C ARG A 18 18.60 -17.91 17.97
N ALA A 19 19.38 -17.26 18.84
CA ALA A 19 20.66 -17.78 19.29
C ALA A 19 20.46 -19.04 20.17
N ASP A 20 19.38 -19.07 20.93
CA ASP A 20 19.05 -20.20 21.81
C ASP A 20 18.27 -21.31 21.07
N LYS A 21 17.22 -20.95 20.32
CA LYS A 21 16.38 -21.93 19.61
C LYS A 21 15.74 -21.35 18.35
N ARG A 22 15.54 -22.20 17.35
CA ARG A 22 14.76 -21.84 16.15
C ARG A 22 13.34 -21.43 16.53
N ILE A 23 12.87 -20.32 15.94
CA ILE A 23 11.49 -19.86 16.03
C ILE A 23 10.69 -20.56 14.92
N GLU A 24 9.82 -21.50 15.29
CA GLU A 24 9.10 -22.37 14.33
C GLU A 24 7.60 -22.08 14.25
N THR A 25 7.05 -21.38 15.24
CA THR A 25 5.60 -21.12 15.34
C THR A 25 5.30 -19.63 15.40
N THR A 26 4.09 -19.26 14.95
CA THR A 26 3.59 -17.89 15.05
C THR A 26 3.43 -17.46 16.49
N ASP A 27 3.00 -18.37 17.37
CA ASP A 27 2.82 -18.06 18.80
C ASP A 27 4.16 -17.79 19.49
N GLY A 28 5.21 -18.54 19.13
CA GLY A 28 6.57 -18.30 19.61
C GLY A 28 7.08 -16.92 19.19
N LEU A 29 6.88 -16.54 17.93
CA LEU A 29 7.22 -15.19 17.47
C LEU A 29 6.39 -14.10 18.18
N ALA A 30 5.09 -14.34 18.36
CA ALA A 30 4.21 -13.39 19.04
C ALA A 30 4.65 -13.14 20.49
N ALA A 31 5.01 -14.20 21.22
CA ALA A 31 5.51 -14.12 22.59
C ALA A 31 6.80 -13.29 22.69
N ILE A 32 7.73 -13.43 21.74
CA ILE A 32 8.96 -12.61 21.67
C ILE A 32 8.60 -11.14 21.43
N VAL A 33 7.62 -10.84 20.58
CA VAL A 33 7.21 -9.45 20.37
C VAL A 33 6.54 -8.88 21.62
N GLU A 34 5.74 -9.66 22.33
CA GLU A 34 5.07 -9.24 23.57
C GLU A 34 6.04 -9.02 24.73
N SER A 35 7.21 -9.68 24.75
CA SER A 35 8.25 -9.38 25.75
C SER A 35 8.88 -7.99 25.56
N VAL A 36 8.79 -7.43 24.35
CA VAL A 36 9.36 -6.12 24.01
C VAL A 36 8.32 -5.01 24.05
N ILE A 37 7.12 -5.29 23.53
CA ILE A 37 6.04 -4.32 23.34
C ILE A 37 4.88 -4.69 24.25
N PRO A 38 4.55 -3.85 25.25
CA PRO A 38 3.45 -4.13 26.16
C PRO A 38 2.11 -4.15 25.42
N ARG A 39 1.19 -4.96 25.93
CA ARG A 39 -0.15 -5.08 25.37
C ARG A 39 -0.95 -3.80 25.65
N HIS A 40 -1.37 -3.12 24.59
CA HIS A 40 -2.31 -2.00 24.68
C HIS A 40 -3.70 -2.43 24.21
N SER A 41 -4.73 -1.71 24.65
CA SER A 41 -6.11 -1.98 24.21
C SER A 41 -6.24 -1.78 22.70
N GLY A 42 -6.90 -2.73 22.03
CA GLY A 42 -7.36 -2.61 20.64
C GLY A 42 -6.56 -3.36 19.57
N ARG A 43 -5.23 -3.50 19.67
CA ARG A 43 -4.41 -4.25 18.68
C ARG A 43 -3.32 -5.06 19.37
N HIS A 44 -3.18 -6.32 18.97
CA HIS A 44 -2.12 -7.18 19.47
C HIS A 44 -0.74 -6.60 19.10
N PRO A 45 0.24 -6.56 20.03
CA PRO A 45 1.57 -6.00 19.78
C PRO A 45 2.25 -6.54 18.52
N ALA A 46 2.13 -7.85 18.29
CA ALA A 46 2.72 -8.54 17.15
C ALA A 46 2.09 -8.18 15.79
N THR A 47 0.88 -7.61 15.73
CA THR A 47 0.17 -7.43 14.45
C THR A 47 0.95 -6.61 13.42
N LYS A 48 1.70 -5.57 13.84
CA LYS A 48 2.54 -4.77 12.93
C LYS A 48 3.77 -5.54 12.45
N VAL A 49 4.35 -6.35 13.33
CA VAL A 49 5.50 -7.22 13.00
C VAL A 49 5.09 -8.27 11.98
N PHE A 50 3.98 -8.97 12.23
CA PHE A 50 3.42 -9.96 11.28
C PHE A 50 3.04 -9.33 9.94
N GLN A 51 2.41 -8.16 9.95
CA GLN A 51 2.15 -7.40 8.72
C GLN A 51 3.47 -7.10 7.98
N GLY A 52 4.50 -6.67 8.69
CA GLY A 52 5.80 -6.36 8.10
C GLY A 52 6.48 -7.58 7.47
N LEU A 53 6.41 -8.73 8.14
CA LEU A 53 6.93 -10.00 7.63
C LEU A 53 6.15 -10.48 6.42
N ARG A 54 4.81 -10.43 6.46
CA ARG A 54 3.94 -10.82 5.34
C ARG A 54 4.28 -10.04 4.07
N ILE A 55 4.39 -8.71 4.20
CA ILE A 55 4.77 -7.82 3.09
C ILE A 55 6.16 -8.18 2.55
N ALA A 56 7.14 -8.39 3.43
CA ALA A 56 8.51 -8.68 3.03
C ALA A 56 8.66 -10.04 2.34
N VAL A 57 8.01 -11.08 2.89
CA VAL A 57 8.11 -12.45 2.39
C VAL A 57 7.47 -12.61 1.02
N ASN A 58 6.34 -11.95 0.77
CA ASN A 58 5.61 -12.05 -0.48
C ASN A 58 5.93 -10.93 -1.48
N ASP A 59 6.90 -10.06 -1.18
CA ASP A 59 7.19 -8.84 -1.94
C ASP A 59 5.92 -8.05 -2.35
N GLU A 60 4.96 -7.91 -1.41
CA GLU A 60 3.59 -7.44 -1.74
C GLU A 60 3.59 -6.06 -2.41
N LEU A 61 4.53 -5.19 -2.04
CA LEU A 61 4.64 -3.86 -2.61
C LEU A 61 5.30 -3.86 -4.00
N GLY A 62 6.30 -4.73 -4.23
CA GLY A 62 6.93 -4.90 -5.54
C GLY A 62 5.94 -5.44 -6.56
N GLU A 63 5.18 -6.48 -6.18
CA GLU A 63 4.12 -7.06 -7.01
C GLU A 63 3.00 -6.07 -7.31
N LEU A 64 2.58 -5.28 -6.31
CA LEU A 64 1.61 -4.20 -6.54
C LEU A 64 2.14 -3.17 -7.54
N GLU A 65 3.40 -2.74 -7.41
CA GLU A 65 4.01 -1.78 -8.34
C GLU A 65 4.08 -2.34 -9.77
N ALA A 66 4.51 -3.60 -9.92
CA ALA A 66 4.57 -4.28 -11.21
C ALA A 66 3.18 -4.38 -11.85
N GLY A 67 2.17 -4.80 -11.09
CA GLY A 67 0.78 -4.89 -11.56
C GLY A 67 0.20 -3.54 -11.99
N LEU A 68 0.49 -2.47 -11.25
CA LEU A 68 0.07 -1.11 -11.62
C LEU A 68 0.72 -0.64 -12.92
N LYS A 69 2.03 -0.89 -13.11
CA LYS A 69 2.74 -0.56 -14.36
C LYS A 69 2.16 -1.36 -15.54
N MET A 70 1.87 -2.65 -15.34
CA MET A 70 1.23 -3.48 -16.37
C MET A 70 -0.16 -2.99 -16.75
N ALA A 71 -0.96 -2.52 -15.78
CA ALA A 71 -2.30 -1.99 -16.06
C ALA A 71 -2.30 -0.82 -17.07
N VAL A 72 -1.22 -0.04 -17.13
CA VAL A 72 -1.03 0.99 -18.18
C VAL A 72 -1.00 0.35 -19.57
N ASN A 73 -0.40 -0.81 -19.73
CA ASN A 73 -0.25 -1.40 -21.06
C ASN A 73 -1.47 -2.25 -21.46
N CYS A 74 -2.21 -2.78 -20.48
CA CYS A 74 -3.35 -3.67 -20.74
C CYS A 74 -4.69 -2.94 -20.93
N LEU A 75 -4.86 -1.74 -20.37
CA LEU A 75 -6.14 -1.03 -20.44
C LEU A 75 -6.31 -0.28 -21.77
N LYS A 76 -7.42 -0.54 -22.46
CA LYS A 76 -7.90 0.26 -23.60
C LYS A 76 -8.37 1.66 -23.14
N PRO A 77 -8.41 2.67 -24.02
CA PRO A 77 -9.11 3.94 -23.75
C PRO A 77 -10.48 3.73 -23.11
N GLY A 78 -10.80 4.50 -22.07
CA GLY A 78 -12.02 4.35 -21.27
C GLY A 78 -12.03 3.20 -20.26
N GLY A 79 -11.03 2.31 -20.30
CA GLY A 79 -10.87 1.21 -19.34
C GLY A 79 -10.65 1.70 -17.91
N ARG A 80 -11.14 0.96 -16.90
CA ARG A 80 -11.08 1.37 -15.49
C ARG A 80 -10.06 0.55 -14.72
N LEU A 81 -9.17 1.23 -13.99
CA LEU A 81 -8.30 0.65 -12.98
C LEU A 81 -8.93 0.91 -11.61
N ALA A 82 -9.43 -0.15 -10.97
CA ALA A 82 -9.97 -0.10 -9.61
C ALA A 82 -9.07 -0.94 -8.69
N VAL A 83 -8.56 -0.32 -7.62
CA VAL A 83 -7.63 -0.97 -6.68
C VAL A 83 -8.14 -0.82 -5.27
N ILE A 84 -8.22 -1.94 -4.55
CA ILE A 84 -8.57 -2.00 -3.12
C ILE A 84 -7.30 -2.33 -2.34
N SER A 85 -6.88 -1.42 -1.45
CA SER A 85 -5.75 -1.62 -0.54
C SER A 85 -6.24 -1.76 0.90
N PHE A 86 -5.55 -2.56 1.72
CA PHE A 86 -5.95 -2.84 3.10
C PHE A 86 -5.02 -2.20 4.14
N HIS A 87 -3.89 -1.63 3.72
CA HIS A 87 -3.01 -0.89 4.60
C HIS A 87 -2.41 0.37 3.98
N SER A 88 -1.84 1.22 4.84
CA SER A 88 -1.28 2.54 4.52
C SER A 88 -0.23 2.51 3.42
N LEU A 89 0.68 1.51 3.43
CA LEU A 89 1.74 1.41 2.43
C LEU A 89 1.22 1.15 1.01
N GLU A 90 0.34 0.17 0.83
CA GLU A 90 -0.35 -0.10 -0.43
C GLU A 90 -1.13 1.14 -0.90
N ASP A 91 -1.98 1.71 -0.04
CA ASP A 91 -2.81 2.87 -0.42
C ASP A 91 -1.95 4.07 -0.85
N ARG A 92 -0.82 4.29 -0.17
CA ARG A 92 0.13 5.34 -0.50
C ARG A 92 0.80 5.11 -1.85
N LEU A 93 1.14 3.86 -2.18
CA LEU A 93 1.71 3.48 -3.47
C LEU A 93 0.68 3.71 -4.58
N VAL A 94 -0.53 3.17 -4.44
CA VAL A 94 -1.63 3.35 -5.41
C VAL A 94 -1.97 4.83 -5.60
N LYS A 95 -2.09 5.58 -4.50
CA LYS A 95 -2.36 7.02 -4.53
C LYS A 95 -1.29 7.78 -5.32
N ARG A 96 -0.01 7.49 -5.05
CA ARG A 96 1.13 8.11 -5.73
C ARG A 96 1.10 7.77 -7.21
N PHE A 97 0.98 6.50 -7.54
CA PHE A 97 0.89 6.02 -8.92
C PHE A 97 -0.22 6.72 -9.70
N MET A 98 -1.46 6.68 -9.20
CA MET A 98 -2.60 7.32 -9.86
C MET A 98 -2.47 8.85 -9.94
N ARG A 99 -1.83 9.50 -8.97
CA ARG A 99 -1.55 10.94 -9.05
C ARG A 99 -0.55 11.24 -10.16
N ASP A 100 0.59 10.55 -10.15
CA ASP A 100 1.70 10.80 -11.06
C ASP A 100 1.33 10.45 -12.51
N HIS A 101 0.41 9.50 -12.70
CA HIS A 101 -0.09 9.10 -14.02
C HIS A 101 -1.34 9.86 -14.47
N SER A 102 -1.84 10.78 -13.64
CA SER A 102 -2.98 11.65 -13.97
C SER A 102 -2.66 13.14 -14.00
N ALA A 103 -1.44 13.52 -13.64
CA ALA A 103 -0.98 14.89 -13.82
C ALA A 103 -0.77 15.18 -15.31
N HIS A 104 -1.33 16.29 -15.79
CA HIS A 104 -1.11 16.77 -17.16
C HIS A 104 0.36 17.16 -17.39
N GLU A 105 0.95 17.80 -16.39
CA GLU A 105 2.30 18.35 -16.42
C GLU A 105 3.08 17.92 -15.18
N LEU A 106 4.40 17.95 -15.31
CA LEU A 106 5.33 17.81 -14.21
C LEU A 106 5.96 19.18 -13.96
N ASP A 107 6.05 19.53 -12.69
CA ASP A 107 6.77 20.70 -12.22
C ASP A 107 7.89 20.25 -11.29
N ARG A 108 9.10 20.76 -11.55
CA ARG A 108 10.30 20.39 -10.80
C ARG A 108 11.08 21.65 -10.42
N PRO A 109 11.65 21.73 -9.21
CA PRO A 109 12.37 22.92 -8.75
C PRO A 109 13.51 23.36 -9.68
N GLU A 110 14.11 22.42 -10.41
CA GLU A 110 15.20 22.69 -11.36
C GLU A 110 14.74 23.17 -12.74
N TRP A 111 13.43 23.24 -13.02
CA TRP A 111 12.91 23.66 -14.32
C TRP A 111 12.46 25.13 -14.31
N PRO A 112 12.68 25.86 -15.41
CA PRO A 112 12.21 27.25 -15.53
C PRO A 112 10.68 27.35 -15.64
N ALA A 113 10.00 26.27 -16.03
CA ALA A 113 8.55 26.16 -16.13
C ALA A 113 8.11 24.67 -16.14
N PRO A 114 6.85 24.35 -15.80
CA PRO A 114 6.28 23.02 -15.95
C PRO A 114 6.37 22.47 -17.38
N ARG A 115 6.42 21.14 -17.51
CA ARG A 115 6.52 20.45 -18.81
C ARG A 115 5.46 19.34 -18.93
N PRO A 116 5.03 18.98 -20.15
CA PRO A 116 4.08 17.87 -20.37
C PRO A 116 4.55 16.56 -19.73
N ASN A 117 3.64 15.88 -19.04
CA ASN A 117 3.93 14.62 -18.38
C ASN A 117 3.87 13.44 -19.38
N PRO A 118 5.00 12.76 -19.68
CA PRO A 118 4.98 11.62 -20.59
C PRO A 118 4.14 10.44 -20.07
N ASN A 119 3.93 10.38 -18.74
CA ASN A 119 3.19 9.32 -18.07
C ASN A 119 1.72 9.66 -17.85
N TRP A 120 1.19 10.68 -18.51
CA TRP A 120 -0.22 11.06 -18.41
C TRP A 120 -1.12 10.03 -19.11
N HIS A 121 -1.41 8.94 -18.40
CA HIS A 121 -2.11 7.76 -18.90
C HIS A 121 -3.53 7.63 -18.37
N PHE A 122 -3.84 8.29 -17.24
CA PHE A 122 -5.12 8.12 -16.56
C PHE A 122 -5.77 9.45 -16.22
N GLU A 123 -7.09 9.42 -16.06
CA GLU A 123 -7.87 10.43 -15.37
C GLU A 123 -8.36 9.87 -14.04
N ARG A 124 -8.15 10.61 -12.95
CA ARG A 124 -8.71 10.26 -11.66
C ARG A 124 -10.20 10.54 -11.65
N LYS A 125 -11.02 9.51 -11.38
CA LYS A 125 -12.47 9.71 -11.22
C LYS A 125 -12.87 10.07 -9.79
N LEU A 126 -12.01 9.80 -8.80
CA LEU A 126 -12.29 10.06 -7.40
C LEU A 126 -11.26 11.02 -6.78
N PRO A 127 -11.70 12.08 -6.07
CA PRO A 127 -10.81 13.02 -5.40
C PRO A 127 -10.14 12.40 -4.17
N LYS A 128 -10.82 11.44 -3.52
CA LYS A 128 -10.36 10.70 -2.33
C LYS A 128 -10.66 9.21 -2.50
N SER A 129 -9.98 8.37 -1.72
CA SER A 129 -10.31 6.94 -1.64
C SER A 129 -11.70 6.75 -1.02
N VAL A 130 -12.42 5.73 -1.47
CA VAL A 130 -13.69 5.30 -0.86
C VAL A 130 -13.38 4.31 0.28
N ALA A 131 -14.00 4.54 1.43
CA ALA A 131 -13.90 3.68 2.61
C ALA A 131 -15.16 2.80 2.72
N PRO A 132 -15.08 1.63 3.40
CA PRO A 132 -16.24 0.80 3.66
C PRO A 132 -17.29 1.54 4.49
N GLY A 133 -18.55 1.16 4.31
CA GLY A 133 -19.65 1.63 5.17
C GLY A 133 -19.62 0.99 6.56
N ALA A 134 -20.39 1.56 7.50
CA ALA A 134 -20.53 1.00 8.85
C ALA A 134 -21.18 -0.40 8.84
N ALA A 135 -22.20 -0.61 8.01
CA ALA A 135 -22.85 -1.91 7.85
C ALA A 135 -21.89 -2.98 7.31
N GLU A 136 -21.08 -2.63 6.30
CA GLU A 136 -20.06 -3.51 5.72
C GLU A 136 -18.99 -3.86 6.77
N THR A 137 -18.50 -2.88 7.52
CA THR A 137 -17.47 -3.12 8.55
C THR A 137 -18.00 -4.01 9.69
N LYS A 138 -19.30 -3.91 10.02
CA LYS A 138 -19.95 -4.78 11.02
C LYS A 138 -20.08 -6.21 10.51
N ALA A 139 -20.48 -6.40 9.25
CA ALA A 139 -20.64 -7.72 8.63
C ALA A 139 -19.29 -8.37 8.28
N ASN A 140 -18.29 -7.56 7.93
CA ASN A 140 -16.96 -7.99 7.53
C ASN A 140 -15.88 -7.13 8.22
N PRO A 141 -15.43 -7.49 9.42
CA PRO A 141 -14.39 -6.74 10.12
C PRO A 141 -13.07 -6.57 9.35
N ARG A 142 -12.78 -7.45 8.38
CA ARG A 142 -11.58 -7.34 7.52
C ARG A 142 -11.66 -6.17 6.53
N SER A 143 -12.86 -5.69 6.18
CA SER A 143 -13.00 -4.55 5.27
C SER A 143 -12.69 -3.21 5.93
N ARG A 144 -12.65 -3.11 7.27
CA ARG A 144 -12.47 -1.87 8.04
C ARG A 144 -11.36 -0.95 7.51
N SER A 145 -10.24 -1.51 7.08
CA SER A 145 -9.08 -0.78 6.57
C SER A 145 -9.01 -0.66 5.05
N ALA A 146 -9.99 -1.22 4.32
CA ALA A 146 -10.07 -1.17 2.88
C ALA A 146 -10.19 0.28 2.38
N ARG A 147 -9.46 0.57 1.31
CA ARG A 147 -9.51 1.83 0.58
C ARG A 147 -9.57 1.52 -0.91
N LEU A 148 -10.66 1.95 -1.55
CA LEU A 148 -10.84 1.83 -2.99
C LEU A 148 -10.38 3.12 -3.68
N ARG A 149 -9.57 2.98 -4.74
CA ARG A 149 -9.22 4.06 -5.66
C ARG A 149 -9.51 3.66 -7.09
N VAL A 150 -9.98 4.62 -7.89
CA VAL A 150 -10.37 4.38 -9.29
C VAL A 150 -9.77 5.44 -10.20
N ALA A 151 -9.17 4.98 -11.29
CA ALA A 151 -8.69 5.80 -12.39
C ALA A 151 -9.19 5.24 -13.73
N VAL A 152 -9.33 6.09 -14.74
CA VAL A 152 -9.82 5.72 -16.07
C VAL A 152 -8.72 5.98 -17.08
N ARG A 153 -8.45 5.03 -17.97
CA ARG A 153 -7.47 5.16 -19.02
C ARG A 153 -7.91 6.26 -19.98
N ARG A 154 -7.07 7.29 -20.10
CA ARG A 154 -7.28 8.39 -21.03
C ARG A 154 -7.26 7.87 -22.47
N ASP A 155 -8.05 8.52 -23.32
CA ASP A 155 -7.94 8.38 -24.76
C ASP A 155 -6.87 9.32 -25.33
N LYS A 156 -5.90 8.77 -26.06
CA LYS A 156 -4.81 9.55 -26.67
C LYS A 156 -5.25 10.23 -27.97
N SER A 157 -6.32 9.78 -28.63
CA SER A 157 -6.75 10.31 -29.93
C SER A 157 -7.39 11.70 -29.87
N ASN A 158 -7.80 12.19 -28.70
CA ASN A 158 -8.40 13.53 -28.54
C ASN A 158 -7.40 14.60 -28.07
N ALA A 159 -6.11 14.46 -28.41
CA ALA A 159 -5.06 15.42 -28.02
C ALA A 159 -4.67 16.41 -29.13
N HIS A 160 -5.38 16.40 -30.26
CA HIS A 160 -5.23 17.34 -31.37
C HIS A 160 -6.56 18.04 -31.60
N ASP A 161 -6.82 19.09 -30.82
CA ASP A 161 -7.69 20.23 -31.16
C ASP A 161 -7.21 21.43 -30.34
#